data_AF-W6ZPC1-F1
#
_entry.id   AF-W6ZPC1-F1
#
_cell.length_a   1.000
_cell.length_b   1.000
_cell.length_c   1.000
_cell.angle_alpha   90.00
_cell.angle_beta   90.00
_cell.angle_gamma   90.00
#
_symmetry.space_group_name_H-M   'P 1'
#
loop_
_entity.id
_entity.type
_entity.pdbx_description
1 polymer ?
#
loop_
_entity_poly.entity_id
_entity_poly.type
_entity_poly.pdbx_seq_one_letter_code
_entity_poly.pdbx_strand_id
1 'polypeptide(L)'
;MKASMIISSAALFFAGALAAPATARSAPINFTVQLANDLSGKNANADVPVNGGARTFGQLFGAAFGPKVLATSLQAVSPGAGGNNVHCVIINPAAPAYGVVLNSWNTFVDLDGNVQKAVETDVTAFTIECFL
;
A
#
# COMPACT_ATOMS: atom_id res chain seq x y z
N MET A 1 75.01 26.25 -32.83
CA MET A 1 73.97 26.67 -31.87
C MET A 1 73.12 27.73 -32.52
N LYS A 2 71.82 27.47 -32.76
CA LYS A 2 70.78 28.47 -33.04
C LYS A 2 69.45 27.87 -32.61
N ALA A 3 68.76 28.57 -31.72
CA ALA A 3 67.52 28.19 -31.08
C ALA A 3 66.31 28.46 -31.98
N SER A 4 65.23 27.69 -31.79
CA SER A 4 63.85 28.17 -31.89
C SER A 4 62.93 27.22 -31.14
N MET A 5 62.32 27.73 -30.06
CA MET A 5 61.05 27.29 -29.48
C MET A 5 59.93 27.46 -30.55
N ILE A 6 58.67 26.98 -30.47
CA ILE A 6 57.65 27.14 -29.45
C ILE A 6 56.40 26.26 -29.82
N ILE A 7 55.56 25.93 -28.81
CA ILE A 7 54.08 25.79 -28.77
C ILE A 7 53.44 24.38 -28.74
N SER A 8 52.94 24.09 -27.53
CA SER A 8 51.84 23.22 -27.11
C SER A 8 50.67 23.02 -28.08
N SER A 9 50.05 21.85 -28.03
CA SER A 9 48.59 21.72 -27.92
C SER A 9 48.22 20.33 -27.40
N ALA A 10 47.86 20.26 -26.12
CA ALA A 10 47.23 19.10 -25.52
C ALA A 10 45.75 19.07 -25.97
N ALA A 11 45.40 18.11 -26.82
CA ALA A 11 44.01 17.88 -27.19
C ALA A 11 43.33 17.00 -26.13
N LEU A 12 42.70 17.65 -25.14
CA LEU A 12 41.76 16.98 -24.22
C LEU A 12 40.46 16.72 -24.96
N PHE A 13 40.25 15.49 -25.44
CA PHE A 13 38.94 15.05 -25.89
C PHE A 13 38.02 14.86 -24.68
N PHE A 14 37.09 15.79 -24.50
CA PHE A 14 35.96 15.63 -23.59
C PHE A 14 35.03 14.54 -24.14
N ALA A 15 35.15 13.32 -23.63
CA ALA A 15 34.12 12.31 -23.76
C ALA A 15 32.97 12.67 -22.80
N GLY A 16 32.00 13.46 -23.28
CA GLY A 16 30.76 13.66 -22.57
C GLY A 16 29.99 12.35 -22.50
N ALA A 17 29.93 11.72 -21.34
CA ALA A 17 29.02 10.62 -21.10
C ALA A 17 27.58 11.17 -21.15
N LEU A 18 26.82 10.79 -22.18
CA LEU A 18 25.37 10.96 -22.19
C LEU A 18 24.79 10.03 -21.13
N ALA A 19 24.62 10.53 -19.90
CA ALA A 19 23.78 9.88 -18.92
C ALA A 19 22.35 9.92 -19.47
N ALA A 20 21.84 8.76 -19.91
CA ALA A 20 20.43 8.62 -20.24
C ALA A 20 19.59 9.03 -19.02
N PRO A 21 18.54 9.85 -19.18
CA PRO A 21 17.67 10.20 -18.07
C PRO A 21 17.08 8.90 -17.52
N ALA A 22 17.34 8.61 -16.24
CA ALA A 22 16.63 7.56 -15.54
C ALA A 22 15.15 7.95 -15.53
N THR A 23 14.30 7.16 -16.16
CA THR A 23 12.85 7.30 -16.01
C THR A 23 12.53 7.13 -14.54
N ALA A 24 12.04 8.19 -13.90
CA ALA A 24 11.55 8.10 -12.54
C ALA A 24 10.41 7.08 -12.52
N ARG A 25 10.67 5.90 -11.94
CA ARG A 25 9.62 4.91 -11.72
C ARG A 25 8.68 5.52 -10.69
N SER A 26 7.41 5.70 -11.06
CA SER A 26 6.40 6.21 -10.12
C SER A 26 6.43 5.34 -8.86
N ALA A 27 6.47 5.97 -7.68
CA ALA A 27 6.41 5.25 -6.42
C ALA A 27 5.14 4.37 -6.40
N PRO A 28 5.20 3.16 -5.83
CA PRO A 28 4.02 2.32 -5.68
C PRO A 28 2.97 3.08 -4.85
N ILE A 29 1.73 3.05 -5.31
CA ILE A 29 0.60 3.65 -4.61
C ILE A 29 0.21 2.69 -3.49
N ASN A 30 0.14 3.20 -2.27
CA ASN A 30 -0.37 2.45 -1.12
C ASN A 30 -1.74 2.98 -0.73
N PHE A 31 -2.64 2.05 -0.40
CA PHE A 31 -3.91 2.35 0.25
C PHE A 31 -3.80 1.98 1.73
N THR A 32 -3.88 2.98 2.59
CA THR A 32 -3.72 2.81 4.03
C THR A 32 -5.09 2.54 4.62
N VAL A 33 -5.17 1.44 5.38
CA VAL A 33 -6.37 1.04 6.11
C VAL A 33 -6.09 1.02 7.60
N GLN A 34 -7.13 1.18 8.40
CA GLN A 34 -7.09 0.97 9.84
C GLN A 34 -8.05 -0.15 10.22
N LEU A 35 -7.54 -1.14 10.93
CA LEU A 35 -8.34 -2.18 11.57
C LEU A 35 -8.60 -1.78 13.01
N ALA A 36 -9.85 -1.88 13.44
CA ALA A 36 -10.27 -1.55 14.80
C ALA A 36 -11.03 -2.70 15.45
N ASN A 37 -10.92 -2.77 16.77
CA ASN A 37 -11.76 -3.58 17.63
C ASN A 37 -12.37 -2.65 18.67
N ASP A 38 -13.62 -2.26 18.44
CA ASP A 38 -14.33 -1.26 19.25
C ASP A 38 -14.67 -1.78 20.66
N LEU A 39 -14.60 -3.10 20.88
CA LEU A 39 -14.84 -3.71 22.19
C LEU A 39 -13.60 -3.71 23.08
N SER A 40 -12.42 -3.96 22.50
CA SER A 40 -11.15 -3.95 23.25
C SER A 40 -10.39 -2.62 23.15
N GLY A 41 -10.76 -1.73 22.23
CA GLY A 41 -10.09 -0.47 21.93
C GLY A 41 -8.81 -0.61 21.07
N LYS A 42 -8.43 -1.83 20.68
CA LYS A 42 -7.26 -2.06 19.83
C LYS A 42 -7.50 -1.52 18.42
N ASN A 43 -6.49 -0.86 17.87
CA ASN A 43 -6.48 -0.43 16.47
C ASN A 43 -5.06 -0.45 15.91
N ALA A 44 -4.93 -0.64 14.61
CA ALA A 44 -3.65 -0.54 13.91
C ALA A 44 -3.85 -0.16 12.45
N ASN A 45 -2.88 0.53 11.89
CA ASN A 45 -2.86 0.90 10.48
C ASN A 45 -1.97 -0.08 9.69
N ALA A 46 -2.33 -0.33 8.44
CA ALA A 46 -1.50 -1.07 7.49
C ALA A 46 -1.61 -0.46 6.09
N ASP A 47 -0.50 -0.49 5.36
CA ASP A 47 -0.46 -0.10 3.96
C ASP A 47 -0.68 -1.32 3.08
N VAL A 48 -1.65 -1.23 2.18
CA VAL A 48 -1.91 -2.24 1.15
C VAL A 48 -1.39 -1.70 -0.20
N PRO A 49 -0.37 -2.33 -0.80
CA PRO A 49 0.14 -1.91 -2.09
C PRO A 49 -0.91 -2.16 -3.18
N VAL A 50 -1.20 -1.14 -3.97
CA VAL A 50 -2.13 -1.23 -5.10
C VAL A 50 -1.53 -2.11 -6.20
N ASN A 51 -2.33 -3.03 -6.73
CA ASN A 51 -1.92 -4.09 -7.67
C ASN A 51 -0.80 -5.01 -7.13
N GLY A 52 -0.69 -5.13 -5.80
CA GLY A 52 0.34 -5.92 -5.12
C GLY A 52 -0.06 -7.36 -4.77
N GLY A 53 -1.23 -7.81 -5.20
CA GLY A 53 -1.82 -9.10 -4.86
C GLY A 53 -2.53 -9.10 -3.50
N ALA A 54 -3.38 -10.11 -3.28
CA ALA A 54 -4.09 -10.30 -2.02
C ALA A 54 -3.16 -10.50 -0.82
N ARG A 55 -3.49 -9.84 0.30
CA ARG A 55 -2.81 -9.95 1.60
C ARG A 55 -3.78 -10.38 2.67
N THR A 56 -3.37 -11.25 3.59
CA THR A 56 -4.24 -11.62 4.72
C THR A 56 -4.16 -10.58 5.84
N PHE A 57 -5.22 -10.46 6.64
CA PHE A 57 -5.20 -9.56 7.79
C PHE A 57 -4.22 -10.06 8.86
N GLY A 58 -4.01 -11.38 8.97
CA GLY A 58 -2.94 -11.93 9.79
C GLY A 58 -1.55 -11.42 9.40
N GLN A 59 -1.26 -11.29 8.09
CA GLN A 59 0.00 -10.72 7.59
C GLN A 59 0.13 -9.22 7.91
N LEU A 60 -0.97 -8.47 7.78
CA LEU A 60 -0.96 -7.01 7.92
C LEU A 60 -1.01 -6.55 9.39
N PHE A 61 -1.79 -7.23 10.22
CA PHE A 61 -2.16 -6.77 11.56
C PHE A 61 -1.72 -7.71 12.69
N GLY A 62 -1.18 -8.88 12.38
CA GLY A 62 -0.77 -9.88 13.39
C GLY A 62 0.23 -9.33 14.42
N ALA A 63 1.10 -8.40 14.03
CA ALA A 63 2.03 -7.75 14.96
C ALA A 63 1.33 -6.90 16.03
N ALA A 64 0.19 -6.28 15.70
CA ALA A 64 -0.57 -5.43 16.62
C ALA A 64 -1.65 -6.20 17.39
N PHE A 65 -2.29 -7.19 16.76
CA PHE A 65 -3.41 -7.93 17.34
C PHE A 65 -3.00 -9.26 17.97
N GLY A 66 -1.90 -9.87 17.52
CA GLY A 66 -1.43 -11.18 17.95
C GLY A 66 -1.75 -12.30 16.93
N PRO A 67 -1.66 -13.58 17.33
CA PRO A 67 -1.86 -14.73 16.42
C PRO A 67 -3.30 -14.86 15.92
N LYS A 68 -4.26 -14.24 16.61
CA LYS A 68 -5.64 -14.07 16.17
C LYS A 68 -5.97 -12.60 16.06
N VAL A 69 -6.36 -12.19 14.86
CA VAL A 69 -6.77 -10.83 14.57
C VAL A 69 -8.27 -10.73 14.82
N LEU A 70 -8.62 -10.32 16.05
CA LEU A 70 -10.00 -10.09 16.48
C LEU A 70 -10.36 -8.62 16.26
N ALA A 71 -11.31 -8.36 15.36
CA ALA A 71 -11.68 -7.00 14.95
C ALA A 71 -13.18 -6.86 14.72
N THR A 72 -13.65 -5.63 14.69
CA THR A 72 -15.06 -5.25 14.47
C THR A 72 -15.22 -4.52 13.16
N SER A 73 -14.29 -3.62 12.81
CA SER A 73 -14.41 -2.76 11.64
C SER A 73 -13.07 -2.50 10.93
N LEU A 74 -13.16 -2.11 9.66
CA LEU A 74 -12.05 -1.67 8.82
C LEU A 74 -12.37 -0.31 8.20
N GLN A 75 -11.39 0.60 8.16
CA GLN A 75 -11.58 1.96 7.67
C GLN A 75 -10.51 2.36 6.65
N ALA A 76 -10.89 3.17 5.66
CA ALA A 76 -9.97 3.79 4.73
C ALA A 76 -9.34 5.03 5.38
N VAL A 77 -8.03 5.00 5.59
CA VAL A 77 -7.28 6.12 6.17
C VAL A 77 -6.76 7.06 5.08
N SER A 78 -6.45 6.51 3.89
CA SER A 78 -6.06 7.30 2.71
C SER A 78 -7.02 7.12 1.54
N PRO A 79 -8.31 7.48 1.68
CA PRO A 79 -9.31 7.36 0.61
C PRO A 79 -8.92 8.12 -0.69
N GLY A 80 -8.06 9.14 -0.57
CA GLY A 80 -7.53 9.91 -1.70
C GLY A 80 -6.44 9.24 -2.54
N ALA A 81 -5.96 8.06 -2.14
CA ALA A 81 -4.88 7.36 -2.86
C ALA A 81 -5.27 7.10 -4.34
N GLY A 82 -4.28 7.23 -5.23
CA GLY A 82 -4.50 7.08 -6.67
C GLY A 82 -5.50 8.07 -7.28
N GLY A 83 -5.71 9.24 -6.66
CA GLY A 83 -6.65 10.23 -7.14
C GLY A 83 -8.12 9.81 -6.94
N ASN A 84 -8.41 9.15 -5.82
CA ASN A 84 -9.72 8.58 -5.47
C ASN A 84 -10.15 7.34 -6.29
N ASN A 85 -9.28 6.79 -7.14
CA ASN A 85 -9.61 5.65 -8.01
C ASN A 85 -9.30 4.28 -7.39
N VAL A 86 -8.56 4.26 -6.28
CA VAL A 86 -8.24 2.99 -5.63
C VAL A 86 -9.50 2.37 -5.02
N HIS A 87 -9.71 1.09 -5.31
CA HIS A 87 -10.73 0.27 -4.67
C HIS A 87 -10.10 -1.02 -4.13
N CYS A 88 -10.38 -1.32 -2.89
CA CYS A 88 -9.91 -2.51 -2.21
C CYS A 88 -11.06 -3.47 -1.98
N VAL A 89 -10.86 -4.74 -2.30
CA VAL A 89 -11.84 -5.80 -2.08
C VAL A 89 -11.39 -6.63 -0.89
N ILE A 90 -12.25 -6.68 0.13
CA ILE A 90 -12.08 -7.52 1.31
C ILE A 90 -12.88 -8.79 1.11
N ILE A 91 -12.23 -9.95 1.29
CA ILE A 91 -12.89 -11.25 1.16
C ILE A 91 -12.82 -12.01 2.48
N ASN A 92 -14.01 -12.42 2.96
CA ASN A 92 -14.15 -13.42 4.00
C ASN A 92 -14.05 -14.82 3.35
N PRO A 93 -13.10 -15.68 3.76
CA PRO A 93 -12.94 -17.02 3.17
C PRO A 93 -14.15 -17.94 3.42
N ALA A 94 -15.00 -17.66 4.43
CA ALA A 94 -16.25 -18.38 4.65
C ALA A 94 -17.36 -17.97 3.65
N ALA A 95 -17.21 -16.83 2.97
CA ALA A 95 -18.18 -16.28 2.03
C ALA A 95 -17.47 -15.64 0.80
N PRO A 96 -16.66 -16.40 0.04
CA PRO A 96 -15.75 -15.85 -0.97
C PRO A 96 -16.46 -15.21 -2.17
N ALA A 97 -17.74 -15.54 -2.39
CA ALA A 97 -18.57 -14.92 -3.41
C ALA A 97 -18.98 -13.47 -3.08
N TYR A 98 -18.81 -13.05 -1.82
CA TYR A 98 -19.26 -11.76 -1.31
C TYR A 98 -18.05 -10.95 -0.84
N GLY A 99 -17.43 -10.24 -1.78
CA GLY A 99 -16.39 -9.26 -1.48
C GLY A 99 -17.00 -7.92 -1.05
N VAL A 100 -16.46 -7.33 0.02
CA VAL A 100 -16.85 -5.99 0.45
C VAL A 100 -15.83 -4.99 -0.08
N VAL A 101 -16.31 -3.89 -0.67
CA VAL A 101 -15.44 -2.88 -1.29
C VAL A 101 -15.16 -1.75 -0.32
N LEU A 102 -13.90 -1.37 -0.16
CA LEU A 102 -13.45 -0.19 0.56
C LEU A 102 -12.75 0.75 -0.42
N ASN A 103 -13.18 2.02 -0.51
CA ASN A 103 -12.67 3.00 -1.46
C ASN A 103 -12.91 4.43 -0.97
N SER A 104 -12.80 5.42 -1.86
CA SER A 104 -13.04 6.84 -1.56
C SER A 104 -14.48 7.20 -1.16
N TRP A 105 -15.45 6.38 -1.53
CA TRP A 105 -16.88 6.57 -1.28
C TRP A 105 -17.42 5.67 -0.16
N ASN A 106 -16.85 4.48 -0.03
CA ASN A 106 -17.12 3.55 1.07
C ASN A 106 -15.87 3.42 1.93
N THR A 107 -15.74 4.28 2.93
CA THR A 107 -14.53 4.39 3.77
C THR A 107 -14.60 3.56 5.04
N PHE A 108 -15.68 2.80 5.24
CA PHE A 108 -15.91 2.01 6.45
C PHE A 108 -16.58 0.68 6.09
N VAL A 109 -16.17 -0.39 6.76
CA VAL A 109 -16.72 -1.73 6.61
C VAL A 109 -16.87 -2.37 7.99
N ASP A 110 -18.08 -2.83 8.31
CA ASP A 110 -18.33 -3.78 9.39
C ASP A 110 -17.91 -5.19 8.97
N LEU A 111 -17.08 -5.84 9.77
CA LEU A 111 -16.45 -7.12 9.40
C LEU A 111 -17.37 -8.33 9.67
N ASP A 112 -18.41 -8.14 10.47
CA ASP A 112 -19.44 -9.13 10.81
C ASP A 112 -20.73 -8.99 9.98
N GLY A 113 -20.89 -7.88 9.25
CA GLY A 113 -22.11 -7.51 8.53
C GLY A 113 -23.27 -6.99 9.41
N ASN A 114 -23.05 -6.78 10.71
CA ASN A 114 -24.06 -6.33 11.66
C ASN A 114 -23.88 -4.86 12.05
N VAL A 115 -24.48 -3.97 11.28
CA VAL A 115 -24.44 -2.52 11.51
C VAL A 115 -25.08 -2.05 12.84
N GLN A 116 -25.82 -2.91 13.54
CA GLN A 116 -26.53 -2.55 14.78
C GLN A 116 -25.66 -2.73 16.03
N LYS A 117 -24.58 -3.51 15.94
CA LYS A 117 -23.75 -3.87 17.09
C LYS A 117 -22.39 -4.36 16.64
N ALA A 118 -21.34 -3.82 17.25
CA ALA A 118 -19.99 -4.36 17.10
C ALA A 118 -19.92 -5.81 17.63
N VAL A 119 -19.67 -6.77 16.74
CA VAL A 119 -19.32 -8.15 17.10
C VAL A 119 -17.85 -8.41 16.77
N GLU A 120 -17.11 -8.85 17.79
CA GLU A 120 -15.73 -9.27 17.60
C GLU A 120 -15.66 -10.50 16.70
N THR A 121 -14.98 -10.35 15.56
CA THR A 121 -14.85 -11.38 14.53
C THR A 121 -13.39 -11.73 14.33
N ASP A 122 -13.10 -13.04 14.22
CA ASP A 122 -11.77 -13.51 13.84
C ASP A 122 -11.57 -13.32 12.34
N VAL A 123 -10.86 -12.25 11.99
CA VAL A 123 -10.59 -11.87 10.61
C VAL A 123 -9.20 -12.27 10.16
N THR A 124 -8.48 -13.12 10.92
CA THR A 124 -7.10 -13.50 10.63
C THR A 124 -6.90 -13.98 9.18
N ALA A 125 -7.87 -14.74 8.67
CA ALA A 125 -7.83 -15.32 7.33
C ALA A 125 -8.53 -14.47 6.26
N PHE A 126 -9.10 -13.31 6.61
CA PHE A 126 -9.68 -12.40 5.63
C PHE A 126 -8.56 -11.85 4.76
N THR A 127 -8.85 -11.63 3.48
CA THR A 127 -7.91 -11.03 2.54
C THR A 127 -8.35 -9.64 2.11
N ILE A 128 -7.38 -8.80 1.76
CA ILE A 128 -7.59 -7.52 1.08
C ILE A 128 -6.68 -7.45 -0.14
N GLU A 129 -7.23 -7.01 -1.26
CA GLU A 129 -6.50 -6.68 -2.48
C GLU A 129 -6.99 -5.35 -3.03
N CYS A 130 -6.07 -4.47 -3.41
CA CYS A 130 -6.39 -3.14 -3.91
C CYS A 130 -6.01 -2.99 -5.37
N PHE A 131 -6.88 -2.33 -6.13
CA PHE A 131 -6.76 -2.07 -7.55
C PHE A 131 -6.96 -0.58 -7.84
N LEU A 132 -6.47 -0.14 -9.00
CA LEU A 132 -6.68 1.20 -9.54
C LEU A 132 -7.94 1.26 -10.42
#